data_AF-A0A6M4AM74-F1
#
_entry.id   AF-A0A6M4AM74-F1
#
_cell.length_a   1.000
_cell.length_b   1.000
_cell.length_c   1.000
_cell.angle_alpha   90.00
_cell.angle_beta   90.00
_cell.angle_gamma   90.00
#
_symmetry.space_group_name_H-M   'P 1'
#
loop_
_entity.id
_entity.type
_entity.pdbx_description
1 polymer ?
#
loop_
_entity_poly.entity_id
_entity_poly.type
_entity_poly.pdbx_seq_one_letter_code
_entity_poly.pdbx_strand_id
1 'polypeptide(L)'
;MSTSAAPVRIDPPSDKYKTLISDLVTWKNVLNSAIAFSGLLVSLIAVKYINVVNLLFNTAYRALGTVVVIEFVGRALGRSPGFVSSIKTFKGYFTVSKAVVDPIFDEIIVLVNFLLVEAQKLVFVESVPGTLLAFVGSYFAYVMVKFVSIWTLVFFGVTVAFTAPPIYFTFQKQIDAQIDTAKKTIDAKTEKARGQLKEQYDKGAKVAGGYVSKGLDKVGYKRNMPPVPVAASTETPAAAAST
;
A
#
# COMPACT_ATOMS: atom_id res chain seq x y z
N MET A 1 13.28 -22.26 33.08
CA MET A 1 13.03 -20.81 32.96
C MET A 1 12.56 -20.54 31.53
N SER A 2 11.25 -20.54 31.32
CA SER A 2 10.66 -20.28 30.00
C SER A 2 10.49 -18.77 29.85
N THR A 3 11.38 -18.12 29.12
CA THR A 3 11.21 -16.73 28.71
C THR A 3 10.11 -16.67 27.66
N SER A 4 8.88 -16.41 28.12
CA SER A 4 7.79 -15.95 27.26
C SER A 4 8.19 -14.58 26.72
N ALA A 5 8.72 -14.56 25.50
CA ALA A 5 8.85 -13.32 24.74
C ALA A 5 7.42 -12.86 24.42
N ALA A 6 6.88 -11.97 25.24
CA ALA A 6 5.69 -11.22 24.88
C ALA A 6 5.90 -10.64 23.47
N PRO A 7 4.92 -10.73 22.56
CA PRO A 7 5.05 -10.04 21.28
C PRO A 7 5.31 -8.57 21.60
N VAL A 8 6.42 -8.03 21.08
CA VAL A 8 6.70 -6.60 21.17
C VAL A 8 5.50 -5.90 20.56
N ARG A 9 4.61 -5.39 21.42
CA ARG A 9 3.50 -4.57 21.01
C ARG A 9 4.16 -3.25 20.59
N ILE A 10 4.42 -3.14 19.29
CA ILE A 10 4.76 -1.85 18.68
C ILE A 10 3.46 -1.04 18.76
N ASP A 11 3.22 -0.40 19.90
CA ASP A 11 2.18 0.62 20.03
C ASP A 11 2.52 1.70 18.99
N PRO A 12 1.75 1.83 17.90
CA PRO A 12 2.42 2.16 16.65
C PRO A 12 2.56 3.68 16.49
N PRO A 13 3.76 4.19 16.19
CA PRO A 13 3.94 5.51 15.60
C PRO A 13 3.31 5.62 14.19
N SER A 14 2.54 4.62 13.73
CA SER A 14 1.95 4.53 12.39
C SER A 14 1.01 5.69 12.07
N ASP A 15 0.29 6.18 13.08
CA ASP A 15 -0.74 7.19 12.87
C ASP A 15 -0.11 8.54 12.52
N LYS A 16 1.10 8.81 13.03
CA LYS A 16 1.92 9.94 12.60
C LYS A 16 2.17 9.89 11.09
N TYR A 17 2.57 8.75 10.53
CA TYR A 17 2.81 8.65 9.09
C TYR A 17 1.53 8.73 8.27
N LYS A 18 0.45 8.06 8.69
CA LYS A 18 -0.83 8.14 7.98
C LYS A 18 -1.34 9.57 7.89
N THR A 19 -1.27 10.32 9.00
CA THR A 19 -1.69 11.72 9.05
C THR A 19 -0.77 12.62 8.23
N LEU A 20 0.56 12.47 8.37
CA LEU A 20 1.52 13.24 7.57
C LEU A 20 1.36 12.97 6.06
N ILE A 21 1.32 11.70 5.66
CA ILE A 21 1.14 11.31 4.26
C ILE A 21 -0.18 11.85 3.73
N SER A 22 -1.27 11.70 4.48
CA SER A 22 -2.57 12.25 4.10
C SER A 22 -2.50 13.76 3.92
N ASP A 23 -1.94 14.51 4.89
CA ASP A 23 -1.84 15.97 4.82
C ASP A 23 -0.97 16.44 3.64
N LEU A 24 0.12 15.73 3.33
CA LEU A 24 1.01 16.01 2.19
C LEU A 24 0.32 15.71 0.85
N VAL A 25 -0.27 14.52 0.75
CA VAL A 25 -0.83 14.02 -0.51
C VAL A 25 -2.15 14.73 -0.86
N THR A 26 -2.90 15.18 0.14
CA THR A 26 -4.11 15.99 -0.08
C THR A 26 -3.83 17.47 -0.30
N TRP A 27 -2.55 17.88 -0.29
CA TRP A 27 -2.11 19.28 -0.46
C TRP A 27 -2.73 20.24 0.56
N LYS A 28 -3.00 19.76 1.78
CA LYS A 28 -3.60 20.58 2.85
C LYS A 28 -2.75 21.81 3.18
N ASN A 29 -1.42 21.65 3.14
CA ASN A 29 -0.48 22.77 3.07
C ASN A 29 0.28 22.68 1.74
N VAL A 30 -0.08 23.54 0.79
CA VAL A 30 0.46 23.54 -0.57
C VAL A 30 1.98 23.68 -0.59
N LEU A 31 2.55 24.52 0.27
CA LEU A 31 4.00 24.74 0.30
C LEU A 31 4.75 23.49 0.77
N ASN A 32 4.33 22.93 1.90
CA ASN A 32 4.97 21.74 2.47
C ASN A 32 4.83 20.54 1.53
N SER A 33 3.67 20.40 0.90
CA SER A 33 3.37 19.32 -0.04
C SER A 33 4.17 19.46 -1.34
N ALA A 34 4.30 20.69 -1.86
CA ALA A 34 5.10 20.96 -3.05
C ALA A 34 6.60 20.74 -2.80
N ILE A 35 7.12 21.15 -1.64
CA ILE A 35 8.52 20.90 -1.25
C ILE A 35 8.75 19.39 -1.08
N ALA A 36 7.85 18.68 -0.41
CA ALA A 36 7.97 17.23 -0.25
C ALA A 36 7.89 16.49 -1.60
N PHE A 37 6.97 16.87 -2.48
CA PHE A 37 6.80 16.30 -3.80
C PHE A 37 8.04 16.53 -4.68
N SER A 38 8.48 17.78 -4.82
CA SER A 38 9.67 18.12 -5.60
C SER A 38 10.93 17.51 -5.01
N GLY A 39 11.09 17.51 -3.69
CA GLY A 39 12.19 16.86 -2.99
C GLY A 39 12.23 15.36 -3.25
N LEU A 40 11.07 14.69 -3.24
CA LEU A 40 10.98 13.26 -3.55
C LEU A 40 11.36 13.00 -5.02
N LEU A 41 10.85 13.79 -5.98
CA LEU A 41 11.20 13.64 -7.39
C LEU A 41 12.70 13.89 -7.65
N VAL A 42 13.26 14.94 -7.06
CA VAL A 42 14.70 15.24 -7.15
C VAL A 42 15.51 14.12 -6.52
N SER A 43 15.10 13.59 -5.37
CA SER A 43 15.73 12.43 -4.72
C SER A 43 15.68 11.19 -5.61
N LEU A 44 14.56 10.91 -6.26
CA LEU A 44 14.44 9.80 -7.23
C LEU A 44 15.39 9.96 -8.42
N ILE A 45 15.47 11.17 -8.99
CA ILE A 45 16.39 11.49 -10.09
C ILE A 45 17.84 11.37 -9.61
N ALA A 46 18.14 11.88 -8.43
CA ALA A 46 19.45 11.79 -7.80
C ALA A 46 19.84 10.33 -7.62
N VAL A 47 19.02 9.48 -7.02
CA VAL A 47 19.30 8.05 -6.85
C VAL A 47 19.48 7.34 -8.20
N LYS A 48 18.70 7.70 -9.22
CA LYS A 48 18.79 7.09 -10.55
C LYS A 48 20.09 7.44 -11.28
N TYR A 49 20.53 8.70 -11.23
CA TYR A 49 21.63 9.19 -12.06
C TYR A 49 22.94 9.40 -11.28
N ILE A 50 22.86 9.69 -9.98
CA ILE A 50 24.02 9.71 -9.10
C ILE A 50 24.33 8.27 -8.75
N ASN A 51 25.25 7.68 -9.52
CA ASN A 51 25.86 6.43 -9.14
C ASN A 51 26.75 6.69 -7.91
N VAL A 52 26.19 6.55 -6.71
CA VAL A 52 26.86 6.84 -5.43
C VAL A 52 28.14 6.02 -5.29
N VAL A 53 28.13 4.78 -5.76
CA VAL A 53 29.30 3.89 -5.75
C VAL A 53 30.39 4.45 -6.65
N ASN A 54 30.06 4.78 -7.90
CA ASN A 54 31.00 5.39 -8.83
C ASN A 54 31.49 6.75 -8.31
N LEU A 55 30.61 7.60 -7.78
CA LEU A 55 30.98 8.88 -7.21
C LEU A 55 31.96 8.70 -6.05
N LEU A 56 31.67 7.77 -5.13
CA LEU A 56 32.50 7.49 -3.96
C LEU A 56 33.87 6.95 -4.38
N PHE A 57 33.94 5.96 -5.26
CA PHE A 57 35.22 5.41 -5.71
C PHE A 57 35.98 6.41 -6.60
N ASN A 58 35.29 7.13 -7.48
CA ASN A 58 35.88 8.14 -8.36
C ASN A 58 36.48 9.30 -7.56
N THR A 59 35.77 9.77 -6.53
CA THR A 59 36.28 10.81 -5.63
C THR A 59 37.39 10.27 -4.74
N ALA A 60 37.25 9.06 -4.18
CA ALA A 60 38.26 8.45 -3.34
C ALA A 60 39.59 8.25 -4.08
N TYR A 61 39.61 7.66 -5.28
CA TYR A 61 40.87 7.44 -5.99
C TYR A 61 41.53 8.78 -6.39
N ARG A 62 40.76 9.79 -6.77
CA ARG A 62 41.29 11.13 -7.10
C ARG A 62 41.88 11.80 -5.86
N ALA A 63 41.18 11.73 -4.72
CA ALA A 63 41.63 12.31 -3.47
C ALA A 63 42.90 11.61 -2.96
N LEU A 64 42.88 10.28 -2.89
CA LEU A 64 44.03 9.48 -2.46
C LEU A 64 45.21 9.64 -3.42
N GLY A 65 44.98 9.61 -4.74
CA GLY A 65 46.01 9.85 -5.75
C GLY A 65 46.67 11.22 -5.62
N THR A 66 45.86 12.27 -5.43
CA THR A 66 46.36 13.64 -5.19
C THR A 66 47.22 13.70 -3.92
N VAL A 67 46.77 13.07 -2.84
CA VAL A 67 47.54 12.97 -1.58
C VAL A 67 48.88 12.26 -1.78
N VAL A 68 48.89 11.14 -2.50
CA VAL A 68 50.11 10.37 -2.79
C VAL A 68 51.10 11.19 -3.61
N VAL A 69 50.64 11.90 -4.65
CA VAL A 69 51.50 12.77 -5.47
C VAL A 69 52.09 13.91 -4.63
N ILE A 70 51.29 14.59 -3.82
CA ILE A 70 51.76 15.68 -2.95
C ILE A 70 52.80 15.17 -1.95
N GLU A 71 52.57 14.01 -1.33
CA GLU A 71 53.51 13.43 -0.37
C GLU A 71 54.81 13.00 -1.06
N PHE A 72 54.74 12.39 -2.25
CA PHE A 72 55.92 11.98 -3.02
C PHE A 72 56.76 13.18 -3.46
N VAL A 73 56.13 14.21 -4.04
CA VAL A 73 56.82 15.46 -4.42
C VAL A 73 57.39 16.17 -3.20
N GLY A 74 56.63 16.25 -2.11
CA GLY A 74 57.07 16.88 -0.86
C GLY A 74 58.33 16.21 -0.29
N ARG A 75 58.40 14.88 -0.32
CA ARG A 75 59.58 14.13 0.09
C ARG A 75 60.74 14.27 -0.90
N ALA A 76 60.47 14.26 -2.20
CA ALA A 76 61.48 14.46 -3.24
C ALA A 76 62.17 15.84 -3.14
N LEU A 77 61.45 16.85 -2.66
CA LEU A 77 61.97 18.20 -2.38
C LEU A 77 62.67 18.33 -1.01
N GLY A 78 62.93 17.22 -0.31
CA GLY A 78 63.69 17.21 0.95
C GLY A 78 62.90 17.56 2.21
N ARG A 79 61.56 17.63 2.16
CA ARG A 79 60.72 17.84 3.35
C ARG A 79 60.45 16.51 4.05
N SER A 80 60.88 16.40 5.31
CA SER A 80 60.54 15.29 6.21
C SER A 80 60.01 15.86 7.54
N PRO A 81 58.73 15.63 7.91
CA PRO A 81 57.70 14.85 7.23
C PRO A 81 57.16 15.52 5.94
N GLY A 82 56.56 14.74 5.02
CA GLY A 82 55.92 15.26 3.81
C GLY A 82 54.69 16.15 4.10
N PHE A 83 54.24 16.90 3.09
CA PHE A 83 53.25 17.98 3.26
C PHE A 83 51.90 17.49 3.85
N VAL A 84 51.44 16.29 3.45
CA VAL A 84 50.17 15.73 3.95
C VAL A 84 50.35 15.11 5.34
N SER A 85 51.47 14.44 5.58
CA SER A 85 51.77 13.86 6.89
C SER A 85 51.87 14.91 8.01
N SER A 86 52.26 16.15 7.68
CA SER A 86 52.29 17.26 8.62
C SER A 86 50.88 17.74 9.04
N ILE A 87 49.89 17.63 8.16
CA ILE A 87 48.49 18.00 8.45
C ILE A 87 47.82 17.00 9.39
N LYS A 88 48.19 15.71 9.31
CA LYS A 88 47.67 14.64 10.19
C LYS A 88 47.82 14.98 11.68
N THR A 89 48.98 15.51 12.07
CA THR A 89 49.30 15.86 13.45
C THR A 89 48.41 17.00 13.98
N PHE A 90 47.85 17.83 13.09
CA PHE A 90 47.11 19.03 13.48
C PHE A 90 45.59 18.84 13.56
N LYS A 91 45.00 17.88 12.82
CA LYS A 91 43.53 17.77 12.68
C LYS A 91 42.87 16.51 13.24
N GLY A 92 43.63 15.49 13.65
CA GLY A 92 43.06 14.27 14.24
C GLY A 92 42.17 13.45 13.29
N TYR A 93 41.60 12.35 13.79
CA TYR A 93 40.67 11.50 13.04
C TYR A 93 39.24 12.02 13.16
N PHE A 94 38.53 12.13 12.05
CA PHE A 94 37.10 12.43 12.06
C PHE A 94 36.31 11.19 12.45
N THR A 95 35.47 11.30 13.49
CA THR A 95 34.51 10.27 13.91
C THR A 95 33.10 10.74 13.64
N VAL A 96 32.22 9.81 13.27
CA VAL A 96 30.79 10.10 13.08
C VAL A 96 30.07 9.88 14.41
N SER A 97 29.29 10.86 14.84
CA SER A 97 28.53 10.78 16.10
C SER A 97 27.32 9.86 15.96
N LYS A 98 27.13 8.95 16.92
CA LYS A 98 25.93 8.11 17.05
C LYS A 98 24.64 8.93 17.11
N ALA A 99 24.69 10.12 17.71
CA ALA A 99 23.53 11.02 17.80
C ALA A 99 22.97 11.46 16.44
N VAL A 100 23.77 11.37 15.36
CA VAL A 100 23.32 11.67 13.99
C VAL A 100 22.77 10.42 13.30
N VAL A 101 23.33 9.25 13.62
CA VAL A 101 23.07 8.00 12.90
C VAL A 101 21.87 7.26 13.48
N ASP A 102 21.81 7.13 14.80
CA ASP A 102 20.80 6.32 15.48
C ASP A 102 19.36 6.80 15.16
N PRO A 103 19.03 8.11 15.20
CA PRO A 103 17.68 8.57 14.86
C PRO A 103 17.25 8.26 13.42
N ILE A 104 18.20 8.21 12.48
CA ILE A 104 17.91 7.90 11.07
C ILE A 104 17.52 6.42 10.95
N PHE A 105 18.29 5.54 11.59
CA PHE A 105 17.99 4.10 11.58
C PHE A 105 16.69 3.78 12.30
N ASP A 106 16.44 4.42 13.45
CA ASP A 106 15.20 4.25 14.19
C ASP A 106 13.98 4.64 13.33
N GLU A 107 14.04 5.78 12.64
CA GLU A 107 12.95 6.22 11.75
C GLU A 107 12.76 5.26 10.56
N ILE A 108 13.85 4.72 9.98
CA ILE A 108 13.78 3.72 8.90
C ILE A 108 13.10 2.44 9.40
N ILE A 109 13.48 1.96 10.58
CA ILE A 109 12.91 0.73 11.15
C ILE A 109 11.41 0.90 11.38
N VAL A 110 11.00 2.05 11.95
CA VAL A 110 9.59 2.37 12.15
C VAL A 110 8.83 2.43 10.82
N LEU A 111 9.41 3.06 9.79
CA LEU A 111 8.80 3.14 8.46
C LEU A 111 8.64 1.76 7.81
N VAL A 112 9.66 0.91 7.89
CA VAL A 112 9.60 -0.46 7.34
C VAL A 112 8.53 -1.28 8.06
N ASN A 113 8.46 -1.18 9.38
CA ASN A 113 7.42 -1.86 10.15
C ASN A 113 6.01 -1.35 9.77
N PHE A 114 5.85 -0.05 9.58
CA PHE A 114 4.59 0.54 9.11
C PHE A 114 4.17 -0.04 7.76
N LEU A 115 5.09 -0.06 6.78
CA LEU A 115 4.82 -0.61 5.44
C LEU A 115 4.48 -2.10 5.49
N LEU A 116 5.19 -2.86 6.34
CA LEU A 116 4.96 -4.29 6.48
C LEU A 116 3.58 -4.58 7.04
N VAL A 117 3.17 -3.87 8.10
CA VAL A 117 1.84 -3.98 8.68
C VAL A 117 0.78 -3.60 7.65
N GLU A 118 0.91 -2.47 6.95
CA GLU A 118 -0.09 -2.06 5.96
C GLU A 118 -0.20 -3.05 4.79
N ALA A 119 0.91 -3.64 4.35
CA ALA A 119 0.90 -4.69 3.33
C ALA A 119 0.17 -5.96 3.82
N GLN A 120 0.39 -6.36 5.07
CA GLN A 120 -0.35 -7.47 5.68
C GLN A 120 -1.86 -7.19 5.72
N LYS A 121 -2.28 -5.97 6.05
CA LYS A 121 -3.69 -5.57 6.05
C LYS A 121 -4.36 -5.70 4.69
N LEU A 122 -3.62 -5.43 3.61
CA LEU A 122 -4.11 -5.63 2.24
C LEU A 122 -4.26 -7.12 1.90
N VAL A 123 -3.31 -7.96 2.32
CA VAL A 123 -3.36 -9.41 2.09
C VAL A 123 -4.47 -10.07 2.90
N PHE A 124 -4.67 -9.63 4.14
CA PHE A 124 -5.75 -10.11 5.01
C PHE A 124 -7.12 -9.48 4.73
N VAL A 125 -7.20 -8.59 3.72
CA VAL A 125 -8.44 -7.93 3.31
C VAL A 125 -9.12 -7.20 4.47
N GLU A 126 -8.34 -6.57 5.36
CA GLU A 126 -8.88 -5.74 6.44
C GLU A 126 -9.67 -4.54 5.89
N SER A 127 -9.37 -4.12 4.66
CA SER A 127 -10.20 -3.18 3.91
C SER A 127 -10.44 -3.69 2.49
N VAL A 128 -11.70 -3.94 2.15
CA VAL A 128 -12.11 -4.32 0.79
C VAL A 128 -11.74 -3.23 -0.23
N PRO A 129 -12.01 -1.92 0.02
CA PRO A 129 -11.64 -0.88 -0.92
C PRO A 129 -10.13 -0.76 -1.11
N GLY A 130 -9.35 -0.86 -0.02
CA GLY A 130 -7.89 -0.79 -0.08
C GLY A 130 -7.29 -1.96 -0.85
N THR A 131 -7.78 -3.17 -0.60
CA THR A 131 -7.33 -4.39 -1.32
C THR A 131 -7.68 -4.33 -2.80
N LEU A 132 -8.89 -3.86 -3.16
CA LEU A 132 -9.30 -3.68 -4.54
C LEU A 132 -8.42 -2.63 -5.24
N LEU A 133 -8.14 -1.51 -4.57
CA LEU A 133 -7.27 -0.47 -5.11
C LEU A 133 -5.84 -0.99 -5.32
N ALA A 134 -5.31 -1.78 -4.38
CA ALA A 134 -4.01 -2.42 -4.51
C ALA A 134 -3.98 -3.45 -5.66
N PHE A 135 -5.05 -4.22 -5.86
CA PHE A 135 -5.19 -5.13 -6.99
C PHE A 135 -5.17 -4.36 -8.33
N VAL A 136 -5.99 -3.32 -8.46
CA VAL A 136 -6.04 -2.49 -9.67
C VAL A 136 -4.68 -1.83 -9.92
N GLY A 137 -4.09 -1.22 -8.89
CA GLY A 137 -2.78 -0.57 -8.97
C GLY A 137 -1.65 -1.52 -9.37
N SER A 138 -1.60 -2.72 -8.78
CA SER A 138 -0.61 -3.74 -9.13
C SER A 138 -0.80 -4.29 -10.54
N TYR A 139 -2.04 -4.45 -11.01
CA TYR A 139 -2.32 -4.83 -12.40
C TYR A 139 -1.84 -3.75 -13.39
N PHE A 140 -2.15 -2.48 -13.14
CA PHE A 140 -1.65 -1.37 -13.96
C PHE A 140 -0.12 -1.30 -13.96
N ALA A 141 0.50 -1.48 -12.80
CA ALA A 141 1.95 -1.54 -12.68
C ALA A 141 2.55 -2.69 -13.51
N TYR A 142 1.98 -3.89 -13.42
CA TYR A 142 2.38 -5.05 -14.21
C TYR A 142 2.31 -4.78 -15.73
N VAL A 143 1.22 -4.16 -16.20
CA VAL A 143 1.07 -3.78 -17.61
C VAL A 143 2.12 -2.74 -18.00
N MET A 144 2.33 -1.71 -17.18
CA MET A 144 3.26 -0.61 -17.46
C MET A 144 4.72 -1.05 -17.52
N VAL A 145 5.15 -2.01 -16.71
CA VAL A 145 6.53 -2.54 -16.75
C VAL A 145 6.89 -3.12 -18.13
N LYS A 146 5.90 -3.52 -18.94
CA LYS A 146 6.14 -3.97 -20.33
C LYS A 146 6.51 -2.83 -21.28
N PHE A 147 6.14 -1.59 -20.94
CA PHE A 147 6.32 -0.41 -21.80
C PHE A 147 7.38 0.56 -21.27
N VAL A 148 7.54 0.65 -19.95
CA VAL A 148 8.42 1.63 -19.29
C VAL A 148 9.38 0.97 -18.31
N SER A 149 10.53 1.61 -18.09
CA SER A 149 11.49 1.21 -17.06
C SER A 149 10.87 1.28 -15.66
N ILE A 150 11.31 0.41 -14.74
CA ILE A 150 10.92 0.44 -13.32
C ILE A 150 11.12 1.83 -12.69
N TRP A 151 12.17 2.56 -13.06
CA TRP A 151 12.40 3.92 -12.57
C TRP A 151 11.33 4.91 -13.02
N THR A 152 10.88 4.77 -14.27
CA THR A 152 9.78 5.57 -14.81
C THR A 152 8.48 5.21 -14.10
N LEU A 153 8.26 3.93 -13.79
CA LEU A 153 7.11 3.47 -13.03
C LEU A 153 7.07 4.09 -11.63
N VAL A 154 8.20 4.09 -10.92
CA VAL A 154 8.30 4.69 -9.57
C VAL A 154 8.09 6.20 -9.62
N PHE A 155 8.70 6.89 -10.60
CA PHE A 155 8.50 8.33 -10.80
C PHE A 155 7.04 8.68 -11.11
N PHE A 156 6.41 7.90 -12.00
CA PHE A 156 5.01 8.07 -12.33
C PHE A 156 4.11 7.76 -11.13
N GLY A 157 4.41 6.71 -10.37
CA GLY A 157 3.71 6.34 -9.15
C GLY A 157 3.72 7.46 -8.12
N VAL A 158 4.87 8.10 -7.89
CA VAL A 158 4.97 9.27 -7.01
C VAL A 158 4.15 10.45 -7.54
N THR A 159 4.23 10.72 -8.84
CA THR A 159 3.42 11.76 -9.48
C THR A 159 1.92 11.52 -9.29
N VAL A 160 1.44 10.31 -9.58
CA VAL A 160 0.03 9.93 -9.40
C VAL A 160 -0.36 9.98 -7.93
N ALA A 161 0.48 9.49 -7.02
CA ALA A 161 0.20 9.52 -5.59
C ALA A 161 -0.03 10.95 -5.07
N PHE A 162 0.75 11.93 -5.51
CA PHE A 162 0.59 13.34 -5.11
C PHE A 162 -0.47 14.11 -5.89
N THR A 163 -0.88 13.67 -7.07
CA THR A 163 -1.83 14.40 -7.93
C THR A 163 -3.25 13.82 -7.89
N ALA A 164 -3.40 12.52 -7.72
CA ALA A 164 -4.71 11.87 -7.75
C ALA A 164 -5.63 12.36 -6.62
N PRO A 165 -5.18 12.49 -5.35
CA PRO A 165 -6.08 12.90 -4.27
C PRO A 165 -6.58 14.35 -4.39
N PRO A 166 -5.74 15.36 -4.73
CA PRO A 166 -6.23 16.71 -4.99
C PRO A 166 -7.22 16.78 -6.15
N ILE A 167 -6.97 16.03 -7.24
CA ILE A 167 -7.89 15.94 -8.37
C ILE A 167 -9.22 15.33 -7.92
N TYR A 168 -9.19 14.26 -7.12
CA TYR A 168 -10.41 13.66 -6.57
C TYR A 168 -11.22 14.67 -5.77
N PHE A 169 -10.62 15.39 -4.81
CA PHE A 169 -11.35 16.39 -4.03
C PHE A 169 -11.91 17.53 -4.89
N THR A 170 -11.21 17.90 -5.96
CA THR A 170 -11.66 18.95 -6.90
C THR A 170 -12.92 18.51 -7.66
N PHE A 171 -13.00 17.24 -8.09
CA PHE A 171 -14.09 16.72 -8.91
C PHE A 171 -15.03 15.77 -8.17
N GLN A 172 -14.96 15.73 -6.83
CA GLN A 172 -15.63 14.74 -6.00
C GLN A 172 -17.13 14.65 -6.30
N LYS A 173 -17.83 15.80 -6.43
CA LYS A 173 -19.27 15.82 -6.72
C LYS A 173 -19.64 15.11 -8.02
N GLN A 174 -18.80 15.22 -9.04
CA GLN A 174 -19.03 14.60 -10.35
C GLN A 174 -18.76 13.10 -10.27
N ILE A 175 -17.70 12.71 -9.58
CA ILE A 175 -17.33 11.31 -9.36
C ILE A 175 -18.42 10.60 -8.56
N ASP A 176 -18.85 11.19 -7.45
CA ASP A 176 -19.88 10.64 -6.57
C ASP A 176 -21.23 10.49 -7.32
N ALA A 177 -21.60 11.48 -8.14
CA ALA A 177 -22.82 11.39 -8.97
C ALA A 177 -22.78 10.23 -9.97
N GLN A 178 -21.63 9.96 -10.58
CA GLN A 178 -21.45 8.82 -11.50
C GLN A 178 -21.48 7.49 -10.75
N ILE A 179 -20.83 7.42 -9.59
CA ILE A 179 -20.84 6.23 -8.73
C ILE A 179 -22.27 5.92 -8.27
N ASP A 180 -23.04 6.91 -7.84
CA ASP A 180 -24.43 6.72 -7.41
C ASP A 180 -25.34 6.27 -8.55
N THR A 181 -25.11 6.79 -9.76
CA THR A 181 -25.85 6.36 -10.95
C THR A 181 -25.52 4.90 -11.32
N ALA A 182 -24.24 4.52 -11.22
CA ALA A 182 -23.80 3.15 -11.43
C ALA A 182 -24.39 2.19 -10.38
N LYS A 183 -24.35 2.56 -9.10
CA LYS A 183 -24.96 1.80 -7.99
C LYS A 183 -26.44 1.54 -8.24
N LYS A 184 -27.22 2.60 -8.52
CA LYS A 184 -28.65 2.48 -8.84
C LYS A 184 -28.92 1.53 -10.01
N THR A 185 -28.08 1.55 -11.04
CA THR A 185 -28.21 0.67 -12.20
C THR A 185 -27.90 -0.78 -11.86
N ILE A 186 -26.88 -1.02 -11.03
CA ILE A 186 -26.50 -2.35 -10.55
C ILE A 186 -27.59 -2.90 -9.62
N ASP A 187 -28.10 -2.09 -8.71
CA ASP A 187 -29.16 -2.47 -7.78
C ASP A 187 -30.44 -2.81 -8.55
N ALA A 188 -30.84 -1.99 -9.52
CA ALA A 188 -31.99 -2.27 -10.37
C ALA A 188 -31.83 -3.57 -11.19
N LYS A 189 -30.63 -3.88 -11.69
CA LYS A 189 -30.36 -5.15 -12.38
C LYS A 189 -30.35 -6.33 -11.41
N THR A 190 -29.84 -6.14 -10.20
CA THR A 190 -29.78 -7.17 -9.16
C THR A 190 -31.18 -7.50 -8.63
N GLU A 191 -32.04 -6.49 -8.42
CA GLU A 191 -33.44 -6.68 -8.05
C GLU A 191 -34.22 -7.39 -9.15
N LYS A 192 -34.02 -7.01 -10.42
CA LYS A 192 -34.63 -7.72 -11.56
C LYS A 192 -34.17 -9.18 -11.63
N ALA A 193 -32.87 -9.44 -11.48
CA ALA A 193 -32.34 -10.80 -11.47
C ALA A 193 -32.87 -11.62 -10.29
N ARG A 194 -32.93 -11.03 -9.08
CA ARG A 194 -33.54 -11.67 -7.89
C ARG A 194 -35.03 -11.93 -8.08
N GLY A 195 -35.77 -11.00 -8.67
CA GLY A 195 -37.18 -11.14 -8.99
C GLY A 195 -37.44 -12.26 -9.99
N GLN A 196 -36.65 -12.33 -11.06
CA GLN A 196 -36.71 -13.42 -12.04
C GLN A 196 -36.34 -14.78 -11.42
N LEU A 197 -35.32 -14.83 -10.57
CA LEU A 197 -34.96 -16.05 -9.86
C LEU A 197 -36.08 -16.51 -8.91
N LYS A 198 -36.69 -15.59 -8.15
CA LYS A 198 -37.85 -15.90 -7.31
C LYS A 198 -39.03 -16.39 -8.13
N GLU A 199 -39.32 -15.76 -9.26
CA GLU A 199 -40.42 -16.17 -10.15
C GLU A 199 -40.18 -17.57 -10.76
N GLN A 200 -38.94 -17.88 -11.16
CA GLN A 200 -38.56 -19.19 -11.67
C GLN A 200 -38.62 -20.26 -10.55
N TYR A 201 -38.18 -19.91 -9.34
CA TYR A 201 -38.25 -20.80 -8.18
C TYR A 201 -39.71 -21.07 -7.76
N ASP A 202 -40.56 -20.05 -7.72
CA ASP A 202 -41.99 -20.20 -7.41
C ASP A 202 -42.74 -20.99 -8.48
N LYS A 203 -42.42 -20.80 -9.77
CA LYS A 203 -42.96 -21.63 -10.85
C LYS A 203 -42.52 -23.09 -10.69
N GLY A 204 -41.24 -23.34 -10.41
CA GLY A 204 -40.72 -24.68 -10.15
C GLY A 204 -41.38 -25.35 -8.94
N ALA A 205 -41.53 -24.62 -7.83
CA ALA A 205 -42.17 -25.09 -6.61
C ALA A 205 -43.67 -25.40 -6.83
N LYS A 206 -44.41 -24.56 -7.57
CA LYS A 206 -45.81 -24.81 -7.93
C LYS A 206 -45.97 -26.02 -8.83
N VAL A 207 -45.07 -26.20 -9.81
CA VAL A 207 -45.08 -27.37 -10.70
C VAL A 207 -44.82 -28.65 -9.90
N ALA A 208 -43.78 -28.67 -9.06
CA ALA A 208 -43.47 -29.80 -8.20
C ALA A 208 -44.62 -30.14 -7.24
N GLY A 209 -45.20 -29.12 -6.58
CA GLY A 209 -46.38 -29.28 -5.72
C GLY A 209 -47.60 -29.82 -6.47
N GLY A 210 -47.80 -29.43 -7.73
CA GLY A 210 -48.86 -29.92 -8.61
C GLY A 210 -48.70 -31.40 -9.00
N TYR A 211 -47.46 -31.88 -9.17
CA TYR A 211 -47.19 -33.30 -9.43
C TYR A 211 -47.35 -34.16 -8.18
N VAL A 212 -46.86 -33.70 -7.03
CA VAL A 212 -46.98 -34.41 -5.75
C VAL A 212 -48.45 -34.54 -5.35
N SER A 213 -49.23 -33.47 -5.47
CA SER A 213 -50.68 -33.50 -5.19
C SER A 213 -51.46 -34.43 -6.12
N LYS A 214 -51.18 -34.41 -7.44
CA LYS A 214 -51.78 -35.36 -8.39
C LYS A 214 -51.39 -36.82 -8.11
N GLY A 215 -50.17 -37.07 -7.64
CA GLY A 215 -49.72 -38.40 -7.21
C GLY A 215 -50.47 -38.88 -5.96
N LEU A 216 -50.57 -38.02 -4.94
CA LEU A 216 -51.31 -38.30 -3.71
C LEU A 216 -52.81 -38.55 -3.96
N ASP A 217 -53.41 -37.84 -4.91
CA ASP A 217 -54.81 -38.01 -5.30
C ASP A 217 -55.07 -39.37 -5.96
N LYS A 218 -54.15 -39.85 -6.81
CA LYS A 218 -54.27 -41.17 -7.45
C LYS A 218 -54.07 -42.34 -6.48
N VAL A 219 -53.38 -42.12 -5.37
CA VAL A 219 -53.13 -43.16 -4.35
C VAL A 219 -54.21 -43.12 -3.23
N GLY A 220 -55.23 -42.26 -3.35
CA GLY A 220 -56.34 -42.20 -2.39
C GLY A 220 -55.96 -41.67 -1.00
N TYR A 221 -54.80 -41.01 -0.88
CA TYR A 221 -54.19 -40.62 0.41
C TYR A 221 -54.86 -39.41 1.08
N LYS A 222 -55.92 -38.83 0.50
CA LYS A 222 -56.55 -37.60 1.02
C LYS A 222 -57.49 -37.79 2.22
N ARG A 223 -57.68 -39.00 2.73
CA ARG A 223 -58.67 -39.20 3.80
C ARG A 223 -58.19 -38.77 5.20
N ASN A 224 -56.88 -38.85 5.53
CA ASN A 224 -56.39 -38.64 6.92
C ASN A 224 -54.98 -37.99 7.03
N MET A 225 -54.64 -36.95 6.27
CA MET A 225 -53.30 -36.32 6.41
C MET A 225 -53.30 -35.19 7.47
N PRO A 226 -52.35 -35.18 8.44
CA PRO A 226 -52.11 -34.02 9.31
C PRO A 226 -51.54 -32.84 8.50
N PRO A 227 -51.67 -31.58 8.98
CA PRO A 227 -51.38 -30.39 8.19
C PRO A 227 -49.93 -30.38 7.70
N VAL A 228 -49.75 -30.06 6.42
CA VAL A 228 -48.43 -29.96 5.80
C VAL A 228 -47.63 -28.88 6.53
N PRO A 229 -46.40 -29.15 7.01
CA PRO A 229 -45.55 -28.12 7.56
C PRO A 229 -45.18 -27.18 6.42
N VAL A 230 -45.61 -25.92 6.54
CA VAL A 230 -45.06 -24.82 5.74
C VAL A 230 -43.56 -24.88 5.95
N ALA A 231 -42.79 -25.15 4.89
CA ALA A 231 -41.34 -25.13 4.95
C ALA A 231 -40.95 -23.77 5.55
N ALA A 232 -40.49 -23.80 6.80
CA ALA A 232 -40.03 -22.63 7.51
C ALA A 232 -38.97 -21.99 6.62
N SER A 233 -39.21 -20.72 6.28
CA SER A 233 -38.16 -19.83 5.79
C SER A 233 -36.94 -20.07 6.67
N THR A 234 -35.88 -20.61 6.09
CA THR A 234 -34.60 -20.73 6.77
C THR A 234 -34.07 -19.30 6.91
N GLU A 235 -34.56 -18.60 7.93
CA GLU A 235 -33.87 -17.47 8.52
C GLU A 235 -32.50 -18.00 8.94
N THR A 236 -31.48 -17.67 8.15
CA THR A 236 -30.11 -17.78 8.63
C THR A 236 -29.94 -16.67 9.66
N PRO A 237 -29.57 -16.97 10.91
CA PRO A 237 -29.62 -16.01 11.99
C PRO A 237 -28.58 -14.92 11.82
N ALA A 238 -29.02 -13.67 12.03
CA ALA A 238 -28.16 -12.63 12.55
C ALA A 238 -27.76 -13.00 13.99
N ALA A 239 -26.49 -13.36 14.19
CA ALA A 239 -25.78 -13.39 15.46
C ALA A 239 -24.27 -13.44 15.12
N ALA A 240 -23.36 -12.67 15.71
CA ALA A 240 -23.45 -11.73 16.80
C ALA A 240 -22.28 -10.76 16.72
N ALA A 241 -22.55 -9.50 17.08
CA ALA A 241 -21.56 -8.64 17.69
C ALA A 241 -21.38 -9.06 19.16
N SER A 242 -20.14 -9.31 19.57
CA SER A 242 -19.57 -9.25 20.93
C SER A 242 -18.07 -9.49 20.68
N THR A 243 -17.11 -8.67 21.08
CA THR A 243 -16.94 -7.78 22.24
C THR A 243 -15.74 -6.90 21.93
#